data_AF-A0AAU8JFY6-F1
#
_entry.id   AF-A0AAU8JFY6-F1
#
_cell.length_a   1.000
_cell.length_b   1.000
_cell.length_c   1.000
_cell.angle_alpha   90.00
_cell.angle_beta   90.00
_cell.angle_gamma   90.00
#
_symmetry.space_group_name_H-M   'P 1'
#
loop_
_entity.id
_entity.type
_entity.pdbx_description
1 polymer ?
#
loop_
_entity_poly.entity_id
_entity_poly.type
_entity_poly.pdbx_seq_one_letter_code
_entity_poly.pdbx_strand_id
1 'polypeptide(L)'
;MNPNHVLSLPQAEEFSGQFVGQTLLITAWLTTKTQQRDRDYLRRVADQCCQSLLGEYAPQCDREGELFASPIFAYSKPTQRDKYPHVLVWLFRDEKADRQYNYYQQELIALFLYRSKIIKAFQNSRLVYDCLDRAYRNLENSLDRLQTDLNCPHDVVTNDDDLEKFKTQLKTFATESLPYTRFLRKMEDFHNTIEINIHNYNQIIDQICANIEYDG
;
A
#
# COMPACT_ATOMS: atom_id res chain seq x y z
N MET A 1 16.10 -13.89 -19.67
CA MET A 1 16.13 -12.59 -18.97
C MET A 1 16.74 -12.63 -17.55
N ASN A 2 17.25 -13.76 -17.06
CA ASN A 2 18.09 -13.83 -15.86
C ASN A 2 19.31 -14.74 -16.12
N PRO A 3 20.26 -14.32 -16.98
CA PRO A 3 21.43 -15.13 -17.26
C PRO A 3 22.23 -15.35 -15.96
N ASN A 4 22.59 -16.60 -15.68
CA ASN A 4 23.35 -17.04 -14.49
C ASN A 4 22.64 -16.85 -13.13
N HIS A 5 21.31 -16.68 -13.09
CA HIS A 5 20.56 -16.52 -11.82
C HIS A 5 21.05 -15.38 -10.91
N VAL A 6 21.63 -14.33 -11.51
CA VAL A 6 22.20 -13.18 -10.76
C VAL A 6 21.12 -12.44 -9.97
N LEU A 7 19.90 -12.38 -10.51
CA LEU A 7 18.73 -11.95 -9.75
C LEU A 7 18.23 -13.13 -8.94
N SER A 8 18.62 -13.16 -7.66
CA SER A 8 18.03 -14.05 -6.66
C SER A 8 16.66 -13.50 -6.26
N LEU A 9 15.64 -13.89 -7.01
CA LEU A 9 14.28 -13.70 -6.57
C LEU A 9 14.01 -14.71 -5.44
N PRO A 10 13.34 -14.30 -4.36
CA PRO A 10 13.00 -15.25 -3.31
C PRO A 10 12.19 -16.42 -3.88
N GLN A 11 12.31 -17.58 -3.27
CA GLN A 11 11.55 -18.74 -3.71
C GLN A 11 10.08 -18.63 -3.26
N ALA A 12 9.21 -19.25 -4.06
CA ALA A 12 7.79 -19.52 -3.82
C ALA A 12 7.31 -19.54 -2.37
N GLU A 13 8.04 -20.26 -1.54
CA GLU A 13 7.68 -20.62 -0.17
C GLU A 13 8.06 -19.53 0.85
N GLU A 14 8.88 -18.54 0.44
CA GLU A 14 9.39 -17.45 1.29
C GLU A 14 8.78 -16.07 1.00
N PHE A 15 7.93 -15.95 -0.03
CA PHE A 15 7.45 -14.64 -0.51
C PHE A 15 6.66 -13.79 0.49
N SER A 16 6.25 -14.35 1.63
CA SER A 16 5.46 -13.63 2.63
C SER A 16 6.22 -12.43 3.21
N GLY A 17 5.89 -11.23 2.74
CA GLY A 17 6.39 -9.97 3.27
C GLY A 17 7.66 -9.44 2.59
N GLN A 18 8.28 -10.18 1.67
CA GLN A 18 9.56 -9.79 1.04
C GLN A 18 9.40 -8.73 -0.08
N PHE A 19 8.22 -8.65 -0.73
CA PHE A 19 7.94 -7.65 -1.76
C PHE A 19 7.30 -6.37 -1.24
N VAL A 20 7.11 -6.27 0.08
CA VAL A 20 6.45 -5.10 0.67
C VAL A 20 7.29 -3.85 0.41
N GLY A 21 6.72 -2.94 -0.38
CA GLY A 21 7.36 -1.68 -0.73
C GLY A 21 8.35 -1.74 -1.90
N GLN A 22 8.46 -2.89 -2.58
CA GLN A 22 9.32 -3.05 -3.75
C GLN A 22 8.54 -2.82 -5.05
N THR A 23 9.20 -2.22 -6.04
CA THR A 23 8.72 -2.15 -7.43
C THR A 23 9.82 -2.66 -8.33
N LEU A 24 9.54 -3.70 -9.12
CA LEU A 24 10.45 -4.20 -10.14
C LEU A 24 10.16 -3.46 -11.44
N LEU A 25 11.15 -2.73 -11.97
CA LEU A 25 11.04 -2.07 -13.26
C LEU A 25 11.83 -2.88 -14.30
N ILE A 26 11.13 -3.37 -15.32
CA ILE A 26 11.71 -4.03 -16.49
C ILE A 26 11.65 -3.03 -17.65
N THR A 27 12.80 -2.63 -18.16
CA THR A 27 12.90 -1.83 -19.39
C THR A 27 13.37 -2.70 -20.54
N ALA A 28 12.80 -2.48 -21.72
CA ALA A 28 13.23 -3.18 -22.94
C ALA A 28 13.03 -2.30 -24.17
N TRP A 29 13.97 -2.38 -25.10
CA TRP A 29 13.87 -1.70 -26.39
C TRP A 29 12.99 -2.48 -27.35
N LEU A 30 12.04 -1.79 -27.98
CA LEU A 30 11.33 -2.33 -29.13
C LEU A 30 12.22 -2.25 -30.36
N THR A 31 12.26 -3.32 -31.13
CA THR A 31 12.89 -3.31 -32.46
C THR A 31 12.10 -2.41 -33.42
N THR A 32 12.74 -1.96 -34.50
CA THR A 32 12.08 -1.18 -35.57
C THR A 32 10.83 -1.87 -36.14
N LYS A 33 10.78 -3.20 -36.13
CA LYS A 33 9.62 -4.00 -36.58
C LYS A 33 8.48 -4.06 -35.56
N THR A 34 8.78 -3.84 -34.29
CA THR A 34 7.83 -3.95 -33.18
C THR A 34 7.38 -2.60 -32.65
N GLN A 35 8.11 -1.52 -32.95
CA GLN A 35 7.82 -0.17 -32.44
C GLN A 35 6.46 0.38 -32.87
N GLN A 36 5.91 -0.05 -34.01
CA GLN A 36 4.61 0.41 -34.53
C GLN A 36 3.49 -0.63 -34.34
N ARG A 37 3.76 -1.70 -33.60
CA ARG A 37 2.74 -2.72 -33.32
C ARG A 37 1.66 -2.15 -32.41
N ASP A 38 0.50 -2.76 -32.52
CA ASP A 38 -0.67 -2.44 -31.72
C ASP A 38 -0.45 -2.73 -30.23
N ARG A 39 -1.34 -2.18 -29.40
CA ARG A 39 -1.26 -2.30 -27.95
C ARG A 39 -1.36 -3.76 -27.50
N ASP A 40 -2.19 -4.57 -28.15
CA ASP A 40 -2.37 -6.00 -27.81
C ASP A 40 -1.08 -6.80 -28.02
N TYR A 41 -0.35 -6.55 -29.11
CA TYR A 41 0.95 -7.16 -29.32
C TYR A 41 1.95 -6.74 -28.24
N LEU A 42 2.00 -5.45 -27.93
CA LEU A 42 2.93 -4.90 -26.93
C LEU A 42 2.61 -5.43 -25.52
N ARG A 43 1.33 -5.60 -25.19
CA ARG A 43 0.89 -6.27 -23.97
C ARG A 43 1.40 -7.69 -23.91
N ARG A 44 1.25 -8.49 -24.99
CA ARG A 44 1.79 -9.87 -25.03
C ARG A 44 3.30 -9.92 -24.82
N VAL A 45 4.05 -8.97 -25.37
CA VAL A 45 5.50 -8.86 -25.13
C VAL A 45 5.77 -8.56 -23.65
N ALA A 46 5.03 -7.63 -23.05
CA ALA A 46 5.19 -7.29 -21.64
C ALA A 46 4.79 -8.47 -20.71
N ASP A 47 3.72 -9.19 -21.04
CA ASP A 47 3.28 -10.40 -20.33
C ASP A 47 4.40 -11.44 -20.36
N GLN A 48 5.00 -11.66 -21.54
CA GLN A 48 6.14 -12.57 -21.70
C GLN A 48 7.37 -12.14 -20.89
N CYS A 49 7.66 -10.82 -20.80
CA CYS A 49 8.73 -10.32 -19.95
C CYS A 49 8.47 -10.64 -18.48
N CYS A 50 7.26 -10.39 -18.00
CA CYS A 50 6.85 -10.66 -16.62
C CYS A 50 6.91 -12.16 -16.31
N GLN A 51 6.33 -13.00 -17.19
CA GLN A 51 6.32 -14.46 -17.08
C GLN A 51 7.75 -15.04 -17.11
N SER A 52 8.63 -14.50 -17.96
CA SER A 52 10.01 -14.98 -18.07
C SER A 52 10.86 -14.64 -16.84
N LEU A 53 10.52 -13.58 -16.11
CA LEU A 53 11.22 -13.17 -14.89
C LEU A 53 10.68 -13.89 -13.65
N LEU A 54 9.35 -14.00 -13.53
CA LEU A 54 8.68 -14.46 -12.31
C LEU A 54 8.09 -15.88 -12.40
N GLY A 55 8.03 -16.47 -13.59
CA GLY A 55 7.45 -17.79 -13.81
C GLY A 55 5.98 -17.84 -13.41
N GLU A 56 5.62 -18.83 -12.59
CA GLU A 56 4.25 -19.03 -12.09
C GLU A 56 3.78 -17.93 -11.11
N TYR A 57 4.70 -17.12 -10.60
CA TYR A 57 4.42 -16.01 -9.68
C TYR A 57 4.15 -14.68 -10.39
N ALA A 58 4.18 -14.67 -11.73
CA ALA A 58 3.87 -13.49 -12.51
C ALA A 58 2.41 -13.05 -12.24
N PRO A 59 2.18 -11.84 -11.70
CA PRO A 59 0.83 -11.32 -11.59
C PRO A 59 0.28 -11.04 -12.99
N GLN A 60 -1.05 -10.95 -13.10
CA GLN A 60 -1.69 -10.51 -14.34
C GLN A 60 -1.51 -8.99 -14.51
N CYS A 61 -1.48 -8.54 -15.76
CA CYS A 61 -1.50 -7.11 -16.06
C CYS A 61 -2.82 -6.49 -15.54
N ASP A 62 -2.71 -5.49 -14.66
CA ASP A 62 -3.85 -4.82 -14.03
C ASP A 62 -4.07 -3.40 -14.57
N ARG A 63 -3.02 -2.76 -15.10
CA ARG A 63 -3.10 -1.44 -15.74
C ARG A 63 -2.15 -1.32 -16.91
N GLU A 64 -2.56 -0.49 -17.88
CA GLU A 64 -1.78 -0.17 -19.06
C GLU A 64 -1.79 1.35 -19.26
N GLY A 65 -0.71 1.89 -19.82
CA GLY A 65 -0.60 3.31 -20.12
C GLY A 65 0.56 3.61 -21.05
N GLU A 66 0.88 4.90 -21.17
CA GLU A 66 2.06 5.39 -21.87
C GLU A 66 2.82 6.39 -20.98
N LEU A 67 4.14 6.29 -21.02
CA LEU A 67 5.07 7.21 -20.36
C LEU A 67 6.14 7.61 -21.37
N PHE A 68 6.34 8.91 -21.56
CA PHE A 68 7.20 9.49 -22.59
C PHE A 68 6.95 8.88 -23.99
N ALA A 69 5.68 8.77 -24.39
CA ALA A 69 5.21 8.16 -25.64
C ALA A 69 5.59 6.67 -25.83
N SER A 70 6.06 6.01 -24.78
CA SER A 70 6.37 4.58 -24.77
C SER A 70 5.41 3.81 -23.87
N PRO A 71 4.91 2.65 -24.30
CA PRO A 71 3.93 1.86 -23.56
C PRO A 71 4.52 1.32 -22.25
N ILE A 72 3.75 1.43 -21.18
CA ILE A 72 4.08 0.90 -19.85
C ILE A 72 2.91 0.06 -19.32
N PHE A 73 3.24 -1.08 -18.75
CA PHE A 73 2.29 -2.07 -18.25
C PHE A 73 2.58 -2.34 -16.79
N ALA A 74 1.55 -2.29 -15.94
CA ALA A 74 1.65 -2.64 -14.53
C ALA A 74 1.09 -4.05 -14.31
N TYR A 75 1.79 -4.79 -13.46
CA TYR A 75 1.43 -6.13 -13.02
C TYR A 75 1.42 -6.12 -11.51
N SER A 76 0.26 -6.40 -10.93
CA SER A 76 0.12 -6.43 -9.49
C SER A 76 -1.10 -7.24 -9.10
N LYS A 77 -1.14 -7.69 -7.84
CA LYS A 77 -2.35 -8.25 -7.25
C LYS A 77 -2.75 -7.41 -6.04
N PRO A 78 -3.59 -6.37 -6.22
CA PRO A 78 -3.87 -5.38 -5.19
C PRO A 78 -4.39 -5.95 -3.87
N THR A 79 -5.06 -7.10 -3.91
CA THR A 79 -5.61 -7.82 -2.75
C THR A 79 -4.60 -8.74 -2.06
N GLN A 80 -3.46 -9.04 -2.68
CA GLN A 80 -2.45 -10.00 -2.20
C GLN A 80 -1.02 -9.45 -2.35
N ARG A 81 -0.82 -8.17 -2.02
CA ARG A 81 0.45 -7.45 -2.24
C ARG A 81 1.63 -8.00 -1.45
N ASP A 82 1.37 -8.69 -0.35
CA ASP A 82 2.43 -9.29 0.48
C ASP A 82 2.94 -10.61 -0.13
N LYS A 83 2.28 -11.12 -1.18
CA LYS A 83 2.60 -12.38 -1.87
C LYS A 83 3.07 -12.18 -3.32
N TYR A 84 2.67 -11.08 -3.96
CA TYR A 84 2.99 -10.80 -5.36
C TYR A 84 3.73 -9.48 -5.50
N PRO A 85 4.82 -9.45 -6.28
CA PRO A 85 5.55 -8.21 -6.53
C PRO A 85 4.70 -7.23 -7.33
N HIS A 86 4.99 -5.94 -7.16
CA HIS A 86 4.56 -4.91 -8.09
C HIS A 86 5.60 -4.81 -9.20
N VAL A 87 5.22 -5.10 -10.45
CA VAL A 87 6.11 -5.04 -11.61
C VAL A 87 5.60 -3.99 -12.58
N LEU A 88 6.52 -3.20 -13.12
CA LEU A 88 6.30 -2.32 -14.24
C LEU A 88 7.14 -2.81 -15.40
N VAL A 89 6.52 -3.01 -16.56
CA VAL A 89 7.22 -3.31 -17.81
C VAL A 89 7.07 -2.12 -18.73
N TRP A 90 8.18 -1.47 -19.04
CA TRP A 90 8.23 -0.28 -19.89
C TRP A 90 8.99 -0.61 -21.17
N LEU A 91 8.28 -0.60 -22.30
CA LEU A 91 8.86 -0.94 -23.60
C LEU A 91 9.17 0.35 -24.35
N PHE A 92 10.45 0.69 -24.48
CA PHE A 92 10.89 1.91 -25.17
C PHE A 92 10.64 1.80 -26.67
N ARG A 93 9.83 2.72 -27.21
CA ARG A 93 9.62 2.85 -28.67
C ARG A 93 10.79 3.51 -29.36
N ASP A 94 11.47 4.43 -28.67
CA ASP A 94 12.53 5.26 -29.22
C ASP A 94 13.55 5.67 -28.15
N GLU A 95 14.61 6.35 -28.58
CA GLU A 95 15.66 6.88 -27.70
C GLU A 95 15.19 8.07 -26.84
N LYS A 96 14.01 8.65 -27.12
CA LYS A 96 13.47 9.71 -26.27
C LYS A 96 13.07 9.11 -24.93
N ALA A 97 12.35 7.99 -24.92
CA ALA A 97 11.95 7.34 -23.67
C ALA A 97 13.15 6.90 -22.81
N ASP A 98 14.21 6.36 -23.42
CA ASP A 98 15.44 5.98 -22.70
C ASP A 98 16.17 7.22 -22.13
N ARG A 99 16.32 8.29 -22.92
CA ARG A 99 16.91 9.54 -22.42
C ARG A 99 16.11 10.14 -21.28
N GLN A 100 14.78 10.15 -21.39
CA GLN A 100 13.90 10.67 -20.35
C GLN A 100 13.91 9.79 -19.09
N TYR A 101 13.98 8.46 -19.23
CA TYR A 101 14.20 7.55 -18.10
C TYR A 101 15.50 7.86 -17.37
N ASN A 102 16.60 8.05 -18.10
CA ASN A 102 17.90 8.37 -17.50
C ASN A 102 17.89 9.76 -16.84
N TYR A 103 17.22 10.74 -17.45
CA TYR A 103 17.12 12.10 -16.93
C TYR A 103 16.29 12.16 -15.63
N TYR A 104 15.10 11.54 -15.63
CA TYR A 104 14.17 11.54 -14.49
C TYR A 104 14.32 10.35 -13.54
N GLN A 105 15.48 9.69 -13.55
CA GLN A 105 15.64 8.43 -12.81
C GLN A 105 15.39 8.61 -11.31
N GLN A 106 15.85 9.72 -10.73
CA GLN A 106 15.71 9.98 -9.30
C GLN A 106 14.24 10.28 -8.93
N GLU A 107 13.56 11.04 -9.76
CA GLU A 107 12.14 11.36 -9.62
C GLU A 107 11.29 10.09 -9.73
N LEU A 108 11.57 9.22 -10.71
CA LEU A 108 10.89 7.94 -10.85
C LEU A 108 11.10 7.04 -9.62
N ILE A 109 12.33 6.95 -9.11
CA ILE A 109 12.62 6.21 -7.86
C ILE A 109 11.82 6.80 -6.69
N ALA A 110 11.77 8.13 -6.58
CA ALA A 110 11.01 8.82 -5.54
C ALA A 110 9.50 8.52 -5.65
N LEU A 111 8.93 8.54 -6.86
CA LEU A 111 7.52 8.17 -7.10
C LEU A 111 7.24 6.73 -6.63
N PHE A 112 8.10 5.78 -6.98
CA PHE A 112 7.94 4.39 -6.54
C PHE A 112 8.03 4.27 -5.02
N LEU A 113 8.96 4.99 -4.39
CA LEU A 113 9.12 5.02 -2.94
C LEU A 113 7.89 5.60 -2.23
N TYR A 114 7.38 6.76 -2.67
CA TYR A 114 6.21 7.39 -2.06
C TYR A 114 4.96 6.54 -2.24
N ARG A 115 4.76 5.96 -3.43
CA ARG A 115 3.71 4.96 -3.67
C ARG A 115 3.80 3.81 -2.67
N SER A 116 4.99 3.25 -2.47
CA SER A 116 5.22 2.16 -1.52
C SER A 116 4.90 2.57 -0.07
N LYS A 117 5.30 3.78 0.35
CA LYS A 117 4.98 4.32 1.69
C LYS A 117 3.48 4.50 1.90
N ILE A 118 2.77 5.04 0.92
CA ILE A 118 1.30 5.20 0.95
C ILE A 118 0.63 3.83 1.15
N ILE A 119 1.00 2.85 0.32
CA ILE A 119 0.41 1.51 0.38
C ILE A 119 0.67 0.86 1.74
N LYS A 120 1.90 0.95 2.24
CA LYS A 120 2.28 0.35 3.53
C LYS A 120 1.55 1.00 4.70
N ALA A 121 1.46 2.32 4.72
CA ALA A 121 0.70 3.05 5.74
C ALA A 121 -0.78 2.67 5.69
N PHE A 122 -1.37 2.54 4.50
CA PHE A 122 -2.74 2.08 4.34
C PHE A 122 -2.94 0.64 4.87
N GLN A 123 -2.08 -0.31 4.53
CA GLN A 123 -2.15 -1.68 5.03
C GLN A 123 -2.06 -1.72 6.57
N ASN A 124 -1.09 -1.01 7.15
CA ASN A 124 -0.93 -0.94 8.60
C ASN A 124 -2.13 -0.28 9.28
N SER A 125 -2.75 0.72 8.64
CA SER A 125 -3.98 1.34 9.13
C SER A 125 -5.12 0.33 9.25
N ARG A 126 -5.24 -0.62 8.31
CA ARG A 126 -6.28 -1.66 8.37
C ARG A 126 -6.08 -2.61 9.55
N LEU A 127 -4.84 -3.01 9.81
CA LEU A 127 -4.51 -3.83 10.97
C LEU A 127 -4.83 -3.12 12.30
N VAL A 128 -4.56 -1.81 12.39
CA VAL A 128 -4.87 -1.02 13.58
C VAL A 128 -6.36 -0.71 13.70
N TYR A 129 -7.07 -0.53 12.57
CA TYR A 129 -8.51 -0.36 12.55
C TYR A 129 -9.23 -1.55 13.20
N ASP A 130 -8.82 -2.78 12.90
CA ASP A 130 -9.41 -3.97 13.53
C ASP A 130 -9.19 -4.00 15.06
N CYS A 131 -8.04 -3.50 15.52
CA CYS A 131 -7.76 -3.34 16.95
C CYS A 131 -8.59 -2.21 17.58
N LEU A 132 -8.78 -1.10 16.86
CA LEU A 132 -9.59 0.02 17.29
C LEU A 132 -11.07 -0.38 17.41
N ASP A 133 -11.62 -1.09 16.43
CA ASP A 133 -13.00 -1.59 16.44
C ASP A 133 -13.23 -2.52 17.64
N ARG A 134 -12.30 -3.45 17.91
CA ARG A 134 -12.35 -4.28 19.13
C ARG A 134 -12.30 -3.47 20.42
N ALA A 135 -11.39 -2.50 20.51
CA ALA A 135 -11.26 -1.66 21.70
C ALA A 135 -12.53 -0.80 21.93
N TYR A 136 -13.11 -0.27 20.85
CA TYR A 136 -14.36 0.47 20.88
C TYR A 136 -15.52 -0.39 21.38
N ARG A 137 -15.72 -1.58 20.82
CA ARG A 137 -16.78 -2.51 21.26
C ARG A 137 -16.64 -2.92 22.72
N ASN A 138 -15.41 -3.12 23.21
CA ASN A 138 -15.18 -3.44 24.62
C ASN A 138 -15.62 -2.27 25.53
N LEU A 139 -15.24 -1.05 25.16
CA LEU A 139 -15.66 0.16 25.88
C LEU A 139 -17.17 0.37 25.86
N GLU A 140 -17.80 0.17 24.71
CA GLU A 140 -19.26 0.27 24.54
C GLU A 140 -19.96 -0.74 25.45
N ASN A 141 -19.54 -2.02 25.44
CA ASN A 141 -20.07 -3.04 26.33
C ASN A 141 -19.87 -2.70 27.82
N SER A 142 -18.71 -2.16 28.20
CA SER A 142 -18.45 -1.74 29.58
C SER A 142 -19.31 -0.55 30.00
N LEU A 143 -19.55 0.39 29.08
CA LEU A 143 -20.45 1.53 29.31
C LEU A 143 -21.90 1.09 29.44
N ASP A 144 -22.37 0.19 28.57
CA ASP A 144 -23.73 -0.34 28.59
C ASP A 144 -24.01 -1.12 29.88
N ARG A 145 -23.04 -1.91 30.35
CA ARG A 145 -23.13 -2.60 31.66
C ARG A 145 -23.25 -1.61 32.81
N LEU A 146 -22.42 -0.56 32.80
CA LEU A 146 -22.45 0.49 33.83
C LEU A 146 -23.81 1.22 33.81
N GLN A 147 -24.32 1.58 32.64
CA GLN A 147 -25.63 2.21 32.49
C GLN A 147 -26.78 1.30 32.92
N THR A 148 -26.71 0.01 32.59
CA THR A 148 -27.73 -0.98 32.99
C THR A 148 -27.77 -1.12 34.51
N ASP A 149 -26.61 -1.23 35.16
CA ASP A 149 -26.51 -1.33 36.62
C ASP A 149 -27.00 -0.03 37.30
N LEU A 150 -26.73 1.16 36.75
CA LEU A 150 -27.22 2.43 37.28
C LEU A 150 -28.74 2.63 37.12
N ASN A 151 -29.32 2.11 36.03
CA ASN A 151 -30.74 2.27 35.71
C ASN A 151 -31.62 1.19 36.35
N CYS A 152 -31.02 0.15 36.95
CA CYS A 152 -31.75 -0.88 37.67
C CYS A 152 -32.30 -0.28 38.98
N PRO A 153 -33.61 -0.39 39.26
CA PRO A 153 -34.16 0.08 40.53
C PRO A 153 -33.59 -0.78 41.66
N HIS A 154 -32.59 -0.27 42.36
CA HIS A 154 -32.11 -0.87 43.59
C HIS A 154 -33.01 -0.45 44.75
N ASP A 155 -33.51 -1.43 45.50
CA ASP A 155 -34.07 -1.19 46.83
C ASP A 155 -33.02 -0.46 47.69
N VAL A 156 -33.46 0.53 48.45
CA VAL A 156 -32.69 1.64 49.08
C VAL A 156 -31.73 1.20 50.20
N VAL A 157 -31.06 0.05 50.07
CA VAL A 157 -29.92 -0.33 50.90
C VAL A 157 -28.70 -0.41 49.99
N THR A 158 -28.08 0.74 49.73
CA THR A 158 -26.77 0.85 49.08
C THR A 158 -25.77 0.08 49.94
N ASN A 159 -25.53 -1.18 49.60
CA ASN A 159 -24.60 -2.03 50.34
C ASN A 159 -23.17 -1.70 49.85
N ASP A 160 -22.16 -1.80 50.72
CA ASP A 160 -20.75 -1.55 50.35
C ASP A 160 -20.31 -2.35 49.11
N ASP A 161 -20.94 -3.50 48.87
CA ASP A 161 -20.74 -4.36 47.71
C ASP A 161 -21.11 -3.67 46.37
N ASP A 162 -22.18 -2.88 46.31
CA ASP A 162 -22.59 -2.17 45.09
C ASP A 162 -21.62 -1.03 44.78
N LEU A 163 -21.12 -0.35 45.82
CA LEU A 163 -20.12 0.71 45.69
C LEU A 163 -18.78 0.14 45.20
N GLU A 164 -18.34 -1.00 45.74
CA GLU A 164 -17.11 -1.66 45.28
C GLU A 164 -17.28 -2.25 43.87
N LYS A 165 -18.47 -2.76 43.51
CA LYS A 165 -18.79 -3.17 42.14
C LYS A 165 -18.69 -1.98 41.17
N PHE A 166 -19.31 -0.84 41.50
CA PHE A 166 -19.25 0.37 40.68
C PHE A 166 -17.82 0.90 40.52
N LYS A 167 -17.06 0.96 41.61
CA LYS A 167 -15.64 1.35 41.60
C LYS A 167 -14.79 0.43 40.73
N THR A 168 -15.10 -0.87 40.74
CA THR A 168 -14.42 -1.86 39.89
C THR A 168 -14.76 -1.64 38.42
N GLN A 169 -16.02 -1.40 38.08
CA GLN A 169 -16.45 -1.08 36.71
C GLN A 169 -15.82 0.20 36.19
N LEU A 170 -15.74 1.26 37.01
CA LEU A 170 -15.10 2.51 36.63
C LEU A 170 -13.59 2.35 36.38
N LYS A 171 -12.91 1.55 37.22
CA LYS A 171 -11.49 1.21 37.00
C LYS A 171 -11.29 0.42 35.70
N THR A 172 -12.17 -0.54 35.42
CA THR A 172 -12.15 -1.31 34.17
C THR A 172 -12.35 -0.41 32.96
N PHE A 173 -13.40 0.42 32.98
CA PHE A 173 -13.69 1.38 31.90
C PHE A 173 -12.51 2.34 31.64
N ALA A 174 -11.93 2.92 32.71
CA ALA A 174 -10.76 3.79 32.59
C ALA A 174 -9.56 3.05 31.98
N THR A 175 -9.35 1.78 32.36
CA THR A 175 -8.25 0.96 31.83
C THR A 175 -8.44 0.62 30.35
N GLU A 176 -9.67 0.30 29.95
CA GLU A 176 -10.04 -0.01 28.56
C GLU A 176 -10.01 1.23 27.65
N SER A 177 -10.18 2.43 28.21
CA SER A 177 -10.12 3.70 27.47
C SER A 177 -8.73 4.00 26.89
N LEU A 178 -7.68 3.49 27.55
CA LEU A 178 -6.29 3.72 27.16
C LEU A 178 -5.93 3.04 25.82
N PRO A 179 -6.18 1.73 25.61
CA PRO A 179 -6.03 1.09 24.30
C PRO A 179 -6.78 1.80 23.17
N TYR A 180 -8.05 2.16 23.38
CA TYR A 180 -8.85 2.87 22.38
C TYR A 180 -8.18 4.19 21.96
N THR A 181 -7.83 5.04 22.93
CA THR A 181 -7.18 6.34 22.67
C THR A 181 -5.85 6.16 21.94
N ARG A 182 -5.07 5.13 22.30
CA ARG A 182 -3.79 4.80 21.63
C ARG A 182 -4.00 4.36 20.19
N PHE A 183 -4.98 3.51 19.92
CA PHE A 183 -5.27 3.06 18.54
C PHE A 183 -5.85 4.17 17.68
N LEU A 184 -6.67 5.06 18.26
CA LEU A 184 -7.20 6.23 17.56
C LEU A 184 -6.06 7.17 17.12
N ARG A 185 -5.12 7.47 18.01
CA ARG A 185 -3.92 8.26 17.66
C ARG A 185 -3.09 7.59 16.55
N LYS A 186 -2.88 6.27 16.63
CA LYS A 186 -2.16 5.55 15.56
C LYS A 186 -2.89 5.63 14.22
N MET A 187 -4.22 5.62 14.20
CA MET A 187 -4.99 5.81 12.97
C MET A 187 -4.77 7.19 12.36
N GLU A 188 -4.74 8.22 13.19
CA GLU A 188 -4.40 9.60 12.79
C GLU A 188 -2.96 9.69 12.25
N ASP A 189 -1.99 9.07 12.92
CA ASP A 189 -0.59 9.01 12.45
C ASP A 189 -0.47 8.37 11.06
N PHE A 190 -1.23 7.28 10.79
CA PHE A 190 -1.26 6.67 9.46
C PHE A 190 -1.93 7.55 8.42
N HIS A 191 -3.02 8.23 8.78
CA HIS A 191 -3.68 9.17 7.88
C HIS A 191 -2.72 10.30 7.47
N ASN A 192 -2.08 10.95 8.43
CA ASN A 192 -1.06 11.98 8.19
C ASN A 192 0.09 11.46 7.33
N THR A 193 0.56 10.24 7.60
CA THR A 193 1.61 9.59 6.79
C THR A 193 1.16 9.42 5.34
N ILE A 194 -0.08 8.99 5.11
CA ILE A 194 -0.62 8.84 3.75
C ILE A 194 -0.70 10.19 3.05
N GLU A 195 -1.25 11.22 3.70
CA GLU A 195 -1.37 12.56 3.11
C GLU A 195 -0.02 13.17 2.74
N ILE A 196 0.98 13.10 3.64
CA ILE A 196 2.33 13.59 3.38
C ILE A 196 2.93 12.90 2.15
N ASN A 197 2.81 11.58 2.05
CA ASN A 197 3.40 10.86 0.92
C ASN A 197 2.61 11.06 -0.38
N ILE A 198 1.29 11.31 -0.33
CA ILE A 198 0.50 11.74 -1.51
C ILE A 198 0.98 13.11 -1.97
N HIS A 199 1.16 14.05 -1.05
CA HIS A 199 1.67 15.38 -1.38
C HIS A 199 3.05 15.29 -2.04
N ASN A 200 3.99 14.56 -1.43
CA ASN A 200 5.32 14.37 -2.00
C ASN A 200 5.28 13.67 -3.37
N TYR A 201 4.40 12.69 -3.55
CA TYR A 201 4.21 12.02 -4.84
C TYR A 201 3.77 13.03 -5.90
N ASN A 202 2.76 13.85 -5.61
CA ASN A 202 2.24 14.84 -6.54
C ASN A 202 3.26 15.94 -6.86
N GLN A 203 4.04 16.40 -5.87
CA GLN A 203 5.11 17.38 -6.11
C GLN A 203 6.15 16.87 -7.12
N ILE A 204 6.52 15.59 -7.06
CA ILE A 204 7.45 14.99 -8.02
C ILE A 204 6.83 14.90 -9.41
N ILE A 205 5.53 14.57 -9.51
CA ILE A 205 4.81 14.61 -10.79
C ILE A 205 4.83 16.02 -11.37
N ASP A 206 4.49 17.03 -10.56
CA ASP A 206 4.46 18.43 -11.00
C ASP A 206 5.85 18.91 -11.48
N GLN A 207 6.92 18.50 -10.78
CA GLN A 207 8.30 18.79 -11.19
C GLN A 207 8.64 18.16 -12.55
N ILE A 208 8.30 16.87 -12.76
CA ILE A 208 8.50 16.18 -14.03
C ILE A 208 7.71 16.91 -15.14
N CYS A 209 6.43 17.22 -14.89
CA CYS A 209 5.58 17.90 -15.87
C CYS A 209 6.10 19.28 -16.25
N ALA A 210 6.49 20.11 -15.27
CA ALA A 210 7.03 21.44 -15.51
C ALA A 210 8.32 21.41 -16.35
N ASN A 211 9.19 20.42 -16.10
CA ASN A 211 10.43 20.26 -16.87
C ASN A 211 10.17 19.79 -18.30
N ILE A 212 9.19 18.88 -18.50
CA ILE A 212 8.78 18.46 -19.85
C ILE A 212 8.20 19.63 -20.66
N GLU A 213 7.40 20.50 -20.03
CA GLU A 213 6.82 21.68 -20.68
C GLU A 213 7.87 22.73 -21.06
N TYR A 214 8.97 22.81 -20.30
CA TYR A 214 10.08 23.72 -20.60
C TYR A 214 11.01 23.21 -21.71
N ASP A 215 11.13 21.89 -21.86
CA ASP A 215 12.01 21.22 -22.84
C ASP A 215 11.31 20.91 -24.19
N GLY A 216 10.02 21.24 -24.34
CA GLY A 216 9.20 20.98 -25.54
C GLY A 216 9.05 22.17 -26.46
#